data_AF-A0A395V229-F1
#
_entry.id   AF-A0A395V229-F1
#
_cell.length_a   1.000
_cell.length_b   1.000
_cell.length_c   1.000
_cell.angle_alpha   90.00
_cell.angle_beta   90.00
_cell.angle_gamma   90.00
#
_symmetry.space_group_name_H-M   'P 1'
#
loop_
_entity.id
_entity.type
_entity.pdbx_description
1 polymer ?
#
loop_
_entity_poly.entity_id
_entity_poly.type
_entity_poly.pdbx_seq_one_letter_code
_entity_poly.pdbx_strand_id
1 'polypeptide(L)'
;MGKRKNNINQGIITTVETDNDNFWAYNNGITALVNNYHPNDETNEIIINGITIINGAQTTGAIGAAKTIENDFFIPARFIICNDPKIIEKIINNNNKQNEILPSDLRSNDKQQERLRRDFNKYPALFYSGGRRDDKVVRNKEVFDPYLVAQTLKAYHGDCVLAYNGKKILWDDDKEYNNVFIDQLTVEHIIYVYSLSRAIDEYKIRLKTKGETRTDSEEQQMMFLSKRGSKMLLIYAISETMENIVGSKINDSWQLRFKDCSDFDKLVKKWYDVIEVVLAFSGNLLPALEGGLKNKETAKKTVESVKAIIVAIQVTLKKQLKEFISMLKWK
;
A
#
# COMPACT_ATOMS: atom_id res chain seq x y z
N MET A 1 -2.53 -4.25 -20.43
CA MET A 1 -2.98 -2.99 -19.78
C MET A 1 -4.08 -2.19 -20.52
N GLY A 2 -4.58 -2.57 -21.70
CA GLY A 2 -5.58 -1.75 -22.45
C GLY A 2 -7.08 -2.08 -22.27
N LYS A 3 -7.45 -3.21 -21.65
CA LYS A 3 -8.84 -3.74 -21.78
C LYS A 3 -9.92 -3.09 -20.90
N ARG A 4 -9.60 -2.42 -19.79
CA ARG A 4 -10.63 -1.96 -18.81
C ARG A 4 -10.83 -0.45 -18.64
N LYS A 5 -9.86 0.41 -19.00
CA LYS A 5 -10.18 1.82 -19.33
C LYS A 5 -11.24 1.87 -20.41
N ASN A 6 -11.16 0.93 -21.37
CA ASN A 6 -12.20 0.72 -22.36
C ASN A 6 -13.54 0.36 -21.73
N ASN A 7 -13.63 -0.35 -20.60
CA ASN A 7 -14.92 -0.85 -20.09
C ASN A 7 -15.76 0.24 -19.40
N ILE A 8 -15.13 1.16 -18.67
CA ILE A 8 -15.83 2.34 -18.09
C ILE A 8 -16.29 3.26 -19.22
N ASN A 9 -15.39 3.55 -20.17
CA ASN A 9 -15.74 4.33 -21.36
C ASN A 9 -16.82 3.62 -22.18
N GLN A 10 -16.82 2.28 -22.24
CA GLN A 10 -17.82 1.50 -22.97
C GLN A 10 -19.21 1.66 -22.36
N GLY A 11 -19.34 1.74 -21.02
CA GLY A 11 -20.62 2.01 -20.36
C GLY A 11 -21.18 3.38 -20.73
N ILE A 12 -20.32 4.41 -20.72
CA ILE A 12 -20.71 5.76 -21.14
C ILE A 12 -21.09 5.77 -22.62
N ILE A 13 -20.27 5.17 -23.50
CA ILE A 13 -20.53 5.03 -24.94
C ILE A 13 -21.85 4.30 -25.18
N THR A 14 -22.11 3.20 -24.47
CA THR A 14 -23.36 2.44 -24.61
C THR A 14 -24.56 3.28 -24.22
N THR A 15 -24.44 4.09 -23.16
CA THR A 15 -25.52 5.02 -22.78
C THR A 15 -25.74 6.07 -23.87
N VAL A 16 -24.68 6.65 -24.43
CA VAL A 16 -24.78 7.60 -25.56
C VAL A 16 -25.45 6.96 -26.79
N GLU A 17 -25.10 5.71 -27.11
CA GLU A 17 -25.53 5.04 -28.34
C GLU A 17 -26.92 4.40 -28.23
N THR A 18 -27.36 3.99 -27.04
CA THR A 18 -28.57 3.15 -26.86
C THR A 18 -29.56 3.65 -25.82
N ASP A 19 -29.19 4.59 -24.95
CA ASP A 19 -30.03 5.09 -23.85
C ASP A 19 -29.70 6.55 -23.52
N ASN A 20 -29.65 7.39 -24.56
CA ASN A 20 -29.19 8.77 -24.48
C ASN A 20 -30.10 9.65 -23.63
N ASP A 21 -31.42 9.40 -23.65
CA ASP A 21 -32.42 10.14 -22.86
C ASP A 21 -32.10 10.12 -21.35
N ASN A 22 -31.53 9.02 -20.85
CA ASN A 22 -31.16 8.87 -19.45
C ASN A 22 -29.69 9.20 -19.15
N PHE A 23 -28.94 9.70 -20.13
CA PHE A 23 -27.51 10.01 -19.98
C PHE A 23 -27.24 10.91 -18.77
N TRP A 24 -28.07 11.95 -18.59
CA TRP A 24 -28.02 12.88 -17.46
C TRP A 24 -28.12 12.18 -16.10
N ALA A 25 -28.93 11.14 -16.01
CA ALA A 25 -29.18 10.43 -14.76
C ALA A 25 -28.09 9.38 -14.45
N TYR A 26 -27.50 8.76 -15.46
CA TYR A 26 -26.60 7.62 -15.29
C TYR A 26 -25.13 7.99 -15.22
N ASN A 27 -24.73 9.08 -15.87
CA ASN A 27 -23.33 9.39 -16.08
C ASN A 27 -22.90 10.67 -15.37
N ASN A 28 -21.65 10.68 -14.94
CA ASN A 28 -21.02 11.92 -14.47
C ASN A 28 -20.85 12.88 -15.64
N GLY A 29 -21.18 14.14 -15.39
CA GLY A 29 -21.07 15.20 -16.37
C GLY A 29 -19.69 15.87 -16.40
N ILE A 30 -19.66 17.16 -16.73
CA ILE A 30 -18.45 17.98 -16.77
C ILE A 30 -18.41 18.98 -15.61
N THR A 31 -17.21 19.25 -15.11
CA THR A 31 -16.95 20.44 -14.28
C THR A 31 -15.94 21.32 -15.00
N ALA A 32 -16.31 22.58 -15.22
CA ALA A 32 -15.48 23.54 -15.92
C ALA A 32 -15.29 24.82 -15.11
N LEU A 33 -14.07 25.36 -15.18
CA LEU A 33 -13.77 26.72 -14.79
C LEU A 33 -14.18 27.66 -15.90
N VAL A 34 -14.82 28.76 -15.53
CA VAL A 34 -15.28 29.78 -16.46
C VAL A 34 -14.87 31.17 -16.01
N ASN A 35 -14.66 32.10 -16.95
CA ASN A 35 -14.31 33.48 -16.60
C ASN A 35 -15.54 34.20 -16.03
N ASN A 36 -16.69 34.04 -16.67
CA ASN A 36 -18.00 34.47 -16.18
C ASN A 36 -19.12 33.69 -16.90
N TYR A 37 -20.35 33.84 -16.40
CA TYR A 37 -21.56 33.44 -17.12
C TYR A 37 -22.65 34.50 -16.91
N HIS A 38 -23.52 34.68 -17.89
CA HIS A 38 -24.65 35.61 -17.82
C HIS A 38 -25.90 34.94 -18.42
N PRO A 39 -27.05 34.97 -17.74
CA PRO A 39 -28.30 34.52 -18.33
C PRO A 39 -28.72 35.50 -19.45
N ASN A 40 -29.25 34.95 -20.53
CA ASN A 40 -29.96 35.68 -21.56
C ASN A 40 -31.45 35.48 -21.35
N ASP A 41 -32.11 36.44 -20.70
CA ASP A 41 -33.53 36.35 -20.34
C ASP A 41 -34.46 36.33 -21.57
N GLU A 42 -33.98 36.74 -22.75
CA GLU A 42 -34.76 36.71 -24.00
C GLU A 42 -34.75 35.33 -24.67
N THR A 43 -33.64 34.59 -24.56
CA THR A 43 -33.48 33.26 -25.18
C THR A 43 -33.55 32.10 -24.19
N ASN A 44 -33.63 32.39 -22.88
CA ASN A 44 -33.54 31.41 -21.79
C ASN A 44 -32.25 30.57 -21.85
N GLU A 45 -31.17 31.16 -22.35
CA GLU A 45 -29.85 30.54 -22.46
C GLU A 45 -28.88 31.13 -21.42
N ILE A 46 -27.81 30.40 -21.11
CA ILE A 46 -26.71 30.92 -20.29
C ILE A 46 -25.49 31.10 -21.19
N ILE A 47 -25.03 32.34 -21.34
CA ILE A 47 -23.82 32.67 -22.08
C ILE A 47 -22.62 32.50 -21.17
N ILE A 48 -21.69 31.63 -21.55
CA ILE A 48 -20.50 31.30 -20.76
C ILE A 48 -19.26 31.81 -21.50
N ASN A 49 -18.44 32.63 -20.83
CA ASN A 49 -17.20 33.13 -21.42
C ASN A 49 -15.98 32.41 -20.84
N GLY A 50 -15.17 31.86 -21.73
CA GLY A 50 -13.97 31.08 -21.40
C GLY A 50 -14.32 29.80 -20.68
N ILE A 51 -14.07 28.64 -21.26
CA ILE A 51 -14.35 27.34 -20.63
C ILE A 51 -13.08 26.51 -20.54
N THR A 52 -12.79 26.01 -19.34
CA THR A 52 -11.70 25.06 -19.09
C THR A 52 -12.24 23.88 -18.32
N ILE A 53 -12.37 22.72 -18.97
CA ILE A 53 -12.85 21.49 -18.33
C ILE A 53 -11.76 20.98 -17.39
N ILE A 54 -12.06 20.94 -16.10
CA ILE A 54 -11.16 20.44 -15.05
C ILE A 54 -11.54 19.04 -14.55
N ASN A 55 -12.74 18.57 -14.85
CA ASN A 55 -13.20 17.19 -14.63
C ASN A 55 -14.23 16.84 -15.72
N GLY A 56 -14.17 15.63 -16.26
CA GLY A 56 -15.04 15.18 -17.34
C GLY A 56 -14.33 14.64 -18.59
N ALA A 57 -13.01 14.41 -18.54
CA ALA A 57 -12.24 13.88 -19.68
C ALA A 57 -12.74 12.50 -20.17
N GLN A 58 -13.26 11.67 -19.26
CA GLN A 58 -13.90 10.40 -19.64
C GLN A 58 -15.24 10.64 -20.33
N THR A 59 -16.08 11.51 -19.79
CA THR A 59 -17.39 11.89 -20.35
C THR A 59 -17.24 12.48 -21.75
N THR A 60 -16.38 13.49 -21.91
CA THR A 60 -16.15 14.13 -23.20
C THR A 60 -15.47 13.19 -24.20
N GLY A 61 -14.50 12.39 -23.75
CA GLY A 61 -13.82 11.41 -24.60
C GLY A 61 -14.75 10.27 -25.05
N ALA A 62 -15.64 9.79 -24.19
CA ALA A 62 -16.60 8.75 -24.52
C ALA A 62 -17.67 9.25 -25.50
N ILE A 63 -18.22 10.46 -25.26
CA ILE A 63 -19.17 11.09 -26.20
C ILE A 63 -18.51 11.28 -27.58
N GLY A 64 -17.28 11.78 -27.62
CA GLY A 64 -16.55 11.94 -28.89
C GLY A 64 -16.14 10.63 -29.57
N ALA A 65 -16.15 9.50 -28.85
CA ALA A 65 -15.83 8.18 -29.38
C ALA A 65 -17.07 7.35 -29.76
N ALA A 66 -18.27 7.79 -29.38
CA ALA A 66 -19.52 7.14 -29.74
C ALA A 66 -19.72 7.23 -31.27
N LYS A 67 -20.19 6.14 -31.86
CA LYS A 67 -20.35 6.03 -33.33
C LYS A 67 -21.70 6.58 -33.80
N THR A 68 -22.70 6.48 -32.95
CA THR A 68 -24.09 6.85 -33.26
C THR A 68 -24.65 7.67 -32.11
N ILE A 69 -25.18 8.86 -32.43
CA ILE A 69 -25.92 9.72 -31.52
C ILE A 69 -27.23 10.01 -32.26
N GLU A 70 -28.29 9.31 -31.86
CA GLU A 70 -29.57 9.36 -32.59
C GLU A 70 -30.41 10.59 -32.21
N ASN A 71 -30.42 10.97 -30.93
CA ASN A 71 -31.12 12.15 -30.44
C ASN A 71 -30.23 13.04 -29.56
N ASP A 72 -30.63 14.30 -29.42
CA ASP A 72 -30.07 15.21 -28.43
C ASP A 72 -30.29 14.69 -27.01
N PHE A 73 -29.32 14.92 -26.13
CA PHE A 73 -29.40 14.51 -24.73
C PHE A 73 -28.70 15.52 -23.81
N PHE A 74 -29.07 15.50 -22.53
CA PHE A 74 -28.52 16.42 -21.55
C PHE A 74 -27.28 15.85 -20.84
N ILE A 75 -26.29 16.73 -20.62
CA ILE A 75 -25.06 16.41 -19.87
C ILE A 75 -25.04 17.25 -18.60
N PRO A 76 -24.81 16.65 -17.41
CA PRO A 76 -24.62 17.41 -16.19
C PRO A 76 -23.43 18.36 -16.33
N ALA A 77 -23.62 19.64 -16.03
CA ALA A 77 -22.56 20.62 -16.13
C ALA A 77 -22.48 21.46 -14.87
N ARG A 78 -21.29 21.56 -14.30
CA ARG A 78 -20.98 22.47 -13.19
C ARG A 78 -19.97 23.52 -13.66
N PHE A 79 -20.42 24.76 -13.74
CA PHE A 79 -19.57 25.91 -14.04
C PHE A 79 -19.14 26.61 -12.75
N ILE A 80 -17.85 26.93 -12.65
CA ILE A 80 -17.26 27.56 -11.47
C ILE A 80 -16.50 28.80 -11.92
N ILE A 81 -16.93 29.97 -11.44
CA ILE A 81 -16.15 31.21 -11.57
C ILE A 81 -15.14 31.25 -10.44
N CYS A 82 -13.85 31.20 -10.77
CA CYS A 82 -12.77 31.34 -9.79
C CYS A 82 -11.56 31.97 -10.45
N ASN A 83 -11.10 33.10 -9.89
CA ASN A 83 -9.94 33.83 -10.40
C ASN A 83 -8.70 33.68 -9.48
N ASP A 84 -8.81 32.94 -8.38
CA ASP A 84 -7.69 32.69 -7.46
C ASP A 84 -6.95 31.39 -7.85
N PRO A 85 -5.69 31.48 -8.33
CA PRO A 85 -4.91 30.31 -8.73
C PRO A 85 -4.76 29.24 -7.63
N LYS A 86 -4.68 29.65 -6.35
CA LYS A 86 -4.54 28.71 -5.23
C LYS A 86 -5.82 27.92 -4.98
N ILE A 87 -6.98 28.56 -5.19
CA ILE A 87 -8.28 27.90 -5.05
C ILE A 87 -8.52 26.99 -6.25
N ILE A 88 -8.17 27.43 -7.47
CA ILE A 88 -8.20 26.59 -8.68
C ILE A 88 -7.40 25.30 -8.48
N GLU A 89 -6.16 25.40 -7.99
CA GLU A 89 -5.31 24.23 -7.74
C GLU A 89 -5.95 23.28 -6.72
N LYS A 90 -6.53 23.80 -5.64
CA LYS A 90 -7.27 23.01 -4.65
C LYS A 90 -8.51 22.33 -5.24
N ILE A 91 -9.27 23.04 -6.09
CA ILE A 91 -10.46 22.48 -6.75
C ILE A 91 -10.05 21.31 -7.66
N ILE A 92 -9.00 21.49 -8.48
CA ILE A 92 -8.48 20.45 -9.36
C ILE A 92 -8.01 19.24 -8.52
N ASN A 93 -7.21 19.50 -7.49
CA ASN A 93 -6.67 18.43 -6.64
C ASN A 93 -7.75 17.66 -5.88
N ASN A 94 -8.78 18.34 -5.37
CA ASN A 94 -9.86 17.68 -4.62
C ASN A 94 -10.81 16.89 -5.53
N ASN A 95 -11.18 17.43 -6.70
CA ASN A 95 -11.98 16.71 -7.69
C ASN A 95 -11.28 15.43 -8.16
N ASN A 96 -9.98 15.50 -8.44
CA ASN A 96 -9.19 14.34 -8.87
C ASN A 96 -9.07 13.28 -7.75
N LYS A 97 -8.92 13.69 -6.49
CA LYS A 97 -8.87 12.76 -5.35
C LYS A 97 -10.19 12.03 -5.11
N GLN A 98 -11.33 12.68 -5.33
CA GLN A 98 -12.65 12.08 -5.14
C GLN A 98 -12.94 10.98 -6.18
N ASN A 99 -12.40 11.11 -7.39
CA ASN A 99 -12.60 10.16 -8.50
C ASN A 99 -11.42 9.20 -8.72
N GLU A 100 -10.42 9.15 -7.82
CA GLU A 100 -9.30 8.23 -8.00
C GLU A 100 -9.77 6.79 -7.81
N ILE A 101 -9.80 6.02 -8.90
CA ILE A 101 -9.90 4.56 -8.86
C ILE A 101 -8.53 4.04 -8.42
N LEU A 102 -8.47 3.41 -7.25
CA LEU A 102 -7.24 2.83 -6.73
C LEU A 102 -7.05 1.44 -7.35
N PRO A 103 -5.80 1.03 -7.65
CA PRO A 103 -5.52 -0.32 -8.12
C PRO A 103 -6.06 -1.43 -7.19
N SER A 104 -6.14 -1.15 -5.89
CA SER A 104 -6.69 -2.09 -4.90
C SER A 104 -8.19 -2.33 -5.04
N ASP A 105 -8.96 -1.35 -5.49
CA ASP A 105 -10.41 -1.54 -5.72
C ASP A 105 -10.65 -2.53 -6.84
N LEU A 106 -9.83 -2.45 -7.90
CA LEU A 106 -9.91 -3.33 -9.06
C LEU A 106 -9.55 -4.79 -8.71
N ARG A 107 -8.75 -4.98 -7.66
CA ARG A 107 -8.34 -6.29 -7.11
C ARG A 107 -9.22 -6.76 -5.96
N SER A 108 -10.15 -5.93 -5.48
CA SER A 108 -10.91 -6.24 -4.28
C SER A 108 -11.77 -7.51 -4.40
N ASN A 109 -12.21 -7.86 -5.62
CA ASN A 109 -12.95 -9.09 -5.93
C ASN A 109 -12.06 -10.19 -6.54
N ASP A 110 -10.74 -10.04 -6.46
CA ASP A 110 -9.82 -11.10 -6.83
C ASP A 110 -9.97 -12.32 -5.90
N LYS A 111 -9.89 -13.52 -6.46
CA LYS A 111 -10.08 -14.78 -5.71
C LYS A 111 -9.11 -14.90 -4.53
N GLN A 112 -7.88 -14.40 -4.68
CA GLN A 112 -6.91 -14.43 -3.59
C GLN A 112 -7.32 -13.48 -2.45
N GLN A 113 -7.77 -12.26 -2.76
CA GLN A 113 -8.25 -11.32 -1.74
C GLN A 113 -9.50 -11.83 -1.01
N GLU A 114 -10.43 -12.48 -1.74
CA GLU A 114 -11.60 -13.12 -1.14
C GLU A 114 -11.22 -14.25 -0.18
N ARG A 115 -10.30 -15.13 -0.61
CA ARG A 115 -9.77 -16.20 0.23
C ARG A 115 -9.12 -15.64 1.49
N LEU A 116 -8.20 -14.67 1.34
CA LEU A 116 -7.48 -14.09 2.47
C LEU A 116 -8.44 -13.43 3.47
N ARG A 117 -9.41 -12.63 3.01
CA ARG A 117 -10.44 -12.06 3.89
C ARG A 117 -11.19 -13.12 4.67
N ARG A 118 -11.64 -14.18 4.01
CA ARG A 118 -12.35 -15.28 4.68
C ARG A 118 -11.45 -15.95 5.71
N ASP A 119 -10.20 -16.21 5.37
CA ASP A 119 -9.26 -16.91 6.25
C ASP A 119 -8.86 -16.05 7.46
N PHE A 120 -8.86 -14.71 7.32
CA PHE A 120 -8.68 -13.76 8.44
C PHE A 120 -9.81 -13.85 9.48
N ASN A 121 -11.00 -14.34 9.12
CA ASN A 121 -12.11 -14.52 10.08
C ASN A 121 -11.80 -15.53 11.19
N LYS A 122 -10.75 -16.36 11.04
CA LYS A 122 -10.23 -17.21 12.11
C LYS A 122 -9.71 -16.40 13.31
N TYR A 123 -9.35 -15.14 13.09
CA TYR A 123 -8.73 -14.25 14.08
C TYR A 123 -9.65 -13.05 14.36
N PRO A 124 -10.56 -13.14 15.35
CA PRO A 124 -11.62 -12.15 15.55
C PRO A 124 -11.10 -10.76 15.90
N ALA A 125 -9.91 -10.67 16.53
CA ALA A 125 -9.22 -9.42 16.88
C ALA A 125 -8.51 -8.76 15.70
N LEU A 126 -8.46 -9.41 14.53
CA LEU A 126 -7.78 -8.91 13.34
C LEU A 126 -8.79 -8.59 12.24
N PHE A 127 -8.44 -7.62 11.40
CA PHE A 127 -9.25 -7.26 10.24
C PHE A 127 -8.37 -6.96 9.03
N TYR A 128 -8.75 -7.54 7.89
CA TYR A 128 -8.13 -7.31 6.59
C TYR A 128 -9.22 -7.07 5.55
N SER A 129 -9.18 -5.93 4.84
CA SER A 129 -10.18 -5.60 3.82
C SER A 129 -9.85 -6.16 2.43
N GLY A 130 -8.62 -6.60 2.18
CA GLY A 130 -8.18 -7.08 0.87
C GLY A 130 -8.46 -6.11 -0.27
N GLY A 131 -8.24 -4.81 -0.04
CA GLY A 131 -8.45 -3.75 -1.02
C GLY A 131 -9.89 -3.24 -1.14
N ARG A 132 -10.86 -3.80 -0.38
CA ARG A 132 -12.21 -3.23 -0.31
C ARG A 132 -12.20 -1.89 0.45
N ARG A 133 -12.88 -0.91 -0.11
CA ARG A 133 -13.30 0.30 0.60
C ARG A 133 -14.64 -0.01 1.26
N ASP A 134 -14.60 -0.53 2.48
CA ASP A 134 -15.80 -0.62 3.30
C ASP A 134 -15.94 0.68 4.10
N ASP A 135 -17.10 1.35 3.99
CA ASP A 135 -17.43 2.54 4.80
C ASP A 135 -17.64 2.20 6.30
N LYS A 136 -17.51 0.92 6.66
CA LYS A 136 -17.66 0.45 8.03
C LYS A 136 -16.41 0.76 8.82
N VAL A 137 -16.55 1.64 9.81
CA VAL A 137 -15.51 1.87 10.82
C VAL A 137 -15.31 0.58 11.61
N VAL A 138 -14.14 -0.04 11.41
CA VAL A 138 -13.72 -1.21 12.18
C VAL A 138 -13.25 -0.74 13.55
N ARG A 139 -13.94 -1.17 14.60
CA ARG A 139 -13.61 -0.87 16.00
C ARG A 139 -13.10 -2.11 16.70
N ASN A 140 -12.22 -1.90 17.69
CA ASN A 140 -11.71 -2.94 18.58
C ASN A 140 -11.01 -4.11 17.86
N LYS A 141 -10.37 -3.83 16.71
CA LYS A 141 -9.56 -4.81 15.96
C LYS A 141 -8.30 -4.13 15.44
N GLU A 142 -7.23 -4.91 15.28
CA GLU A 142 -6.06 -4.47 14.55
C GLU A 142 -6.35 -4.53 13.04
N VAL A 143 -6.15 -3.41 12.36
CA VAL A 143 -6.46 -3.27 10.94
C VAL A 143 -5.19 -3.43 10.11
N PHE A 144 -5.20 -4.44 9.25
CA PHE A 144 -4.13 -4.75 8.31
C PHE A 144 -4.35 -3.94 7.03
N ASP A 145 -3.64 -2.82 6.90
CA ASP A 145 -3.67 -2.01 5.67
C ASP A 145 -3.22 -2.86 4.47
N PRO A 146 -4.04 -3.03 3.42
CA PRO A 146 -3.71 -3.90 2.30
C PRO A 146 -2.42 -3.53 1.59
N TYR A 147 -2.15 -2.23 1.45
CA TYR A 147 -0.92 -1.80 0.82
C TYR A 147 0.29 -2.07 1.70
N LEU A 148 0.21 -1.83 3.01
CA LEU A 148 1.29 -2.14 3.93
C LEU A 148 1.55 -3.66 3.97
N VAL A 149 0.51 -4.50 3.97
CA VAL A 149 0.67 -5.96 3.82
C VAL A 149 1.48 -6.30 2.57
N ALA A 150 1.15 -5.71 1.42
CA ALA A 150 1.89 -5.94 0.19
C ALA A 150 3.36 -5.49 0.29
N GLN A 151 3.60 -4.31 0.86
CA GLN A 151 4.94 -3.77 1.02
C GLN A 151 5.78 -4.63 1.97
N THR A 152 5.24 -5.05 3.11
CA THR A 152 5.99 -5.84 4.09
C THR A 152 6.30 -7.24 3.56
N LEU A 153 5.36 -7.89 2.87
CA LEU A 153 5.61 -9.16 2.16
C LEU A 153 6.70 -8.98 1.09
N LYS A 154 6.60 -7.93 0.26
CA LYS A 154 7.60 -7.67 -0.79
C LYS A 154 9.00 -7.43 -0.22
N ALA A 155 9.10 -6.70 0.88
CA ALA A 155 10.37 -6.48 1.57
C ALA A 155 10.93 -7.77 2.17
N TYR A 156 10.07 -8.54 2.84
CA TYR A 156 10.46 -9.80 3.46
C TYR A 156 10.92 -10.85 2.45
N HIS A 157 10.36 -10.84 1.24
CA HIS A 157 10.71 -11.77 0.17
C HIS A 157 11.68 -11.19 -0.87
N GLY A 158 12.58 -10.32 -0.41
CA GLY A 158 13.81 -10.00 -1.14
C GLY A 158 13.85 -8.67 -1.91
N ASP A 159 12.75 -7.90 -1.96
CA ASP A 159 12.71 -6.65 -2.73
C ASP A 159 12.27 -5.45 -1.88
N CYS A 160 13.10 -5.11 -0.90
CA CYS A 160 12.86 -3.96 -0.01
C CYS A 160 12.80 -2.61 -0.75
N VAL A 161 13.46 -2.49 -1.91
CA VAL A 161 13.46 -1.25 -2.71
C VAL A 161 12.11 -1.05 -3.39
N LEU A 162 11.56 -2.08 -4.04
CA LEU A 162 10.22 -1.99 -4.63
C LEU A 162 9.15 -1.90 -3.54
N ALA A 163 9.33 -2.60 -2.41
CA ALA A 163 8.46 -2.43 -1.25
C ALA A 163 8.39 -0.98 -0.76
N TYR A 164 9.52 -0.27 -0.72
CA TYR A 164 9.57 1.12 -0.26
C TYR A 164 9.01 2.11 -1.29
N ASN A 165 9.40 2.01 -2.56
CA ASN A 165 9.05 3.01 -3.59
C ASN A 165 7.79 2.67 -4.41
N GLY A 166 7.38 1.40 -4.43
CA GLY A 166 6.40 0.85 -5.37
C GLY A 166 5.03 0.56 -4.79
N LYS A 167 4.59 1.25 -3.73
CA LYS A 167 3.30 0.99 -3.05
C LYS A 167 2.13 0.77 -4.03
N LYS A 168 1.97 1.65 -5.03
CA LYS A 168 0.91 1.51 -6.06
C LYS A 168 1.19 0.40 -7.06
N ILE A 169 2.46 0.26 -7.48
CA ILE A 169 2.91 -0.75 -8.47
C ILE A 169 2.57 -2.17 -8.01
N LEU A 170 2.72 -2.46 -6.71
CA LEU A 170 2.40 -3.77 -6.12
C LEU A 170 0.93 -4.22 -6.29
N TRP A 171 0.04 -3.30 -6.64
CA TRP A 171 -1.38 -3.59 -6.86
C TRP A 171 -1.81 -3.41 -8.32
N ASP A 172 -1.14 -2.50 -9.04
CA ASP A 172 -1.45 -2.14 -10.42
C ASP A 172 -0.84 -3.13 -11.42
N ASP A 173 0.40 -3.55 -11.20
CA ASP A 173 1.10 -4.49 -12.08
C ASP A 173 0.73 -5.94 -11.75
N ASP A 174 0.28 -6.70 -12.76
CA ASP A 174 -0.15 -8.10 -12.60
C ASP A 174 0.99 -8.99 -12.07
N LYS A 175 2.21 -8.79 -12.56
CA LYS A 175 3.35 -9.61 -12.16
C LYS A 175 3.74 -9.31 -10.72
N GLU A 176 3.85 -8.05 -10.34
CA GLU A 176 4.20 -7.68 -8.97
C GLU A 176 3.10 -8.04 -7.97
N TYR A 177 1.82 -7.89 -8.34
CA TYR A 177 0.70 -8.35 -7.53
C TYR A 177 0.76 -9.87 -7.29
N ASN A 178 0.94 -10.67 -8.35
CA ASN A 178 1.02 -12.13 -8.24
C ASN A 178 2.27 -12.59 -7.48
N ASN A 179 3.38 -11.84 -7.53
CA ASN A 179 4.57 -12.13 -6.74
C ASN A 179 4.38 -11.88 -5.23
N VAL A 180 3.44 -11.00 -4.86
CA VAL A 180 3.12 -10.69 -3.46
C VAL A 180 2.02 -11.62 -2.94
N PHE A 181 0.94 -11.76 -3.69
CA PHE A 181 -0.26 -12.52 -3.31
C PHE A 181 -0.30 -13.89 -3.99
N ILE A 182 0.77 -14.66 -3.82
CA ILE A 182 0.90 -16.02 -4.36
C ILE A 182 -0.16 -16.98 -3.78
N ASP A 183 -0.47 -18.04 -4.51
CA ASP A 183 -1.50 -19.01 -4.11
C ASP A 183 -1.23 -19.69 -2.76
N GLN A 184 0.04 -19.93 -2.42
CA GLN A 184 0.41 -20.53 -1.13
C GLN A 184 0.47 -19.54 0.04
N LEU A 185 0.23 -18.23 -0.19
CA LEU A 185 0.23 -17.23 0.87
C LEU A 185 -0.86 -17.54 1.90
N THR A 186 -0.46 -17.60 3.17
CA THR A 186 -1.36 -17.87 4.30
C THR A 186 -1.57 -16.62 5.14
N VAL A 187 -2.71 -16.52 5.82
CA VAL A 187 -2.99 -15.39 6.73
C VAL A 187 -2.01 -15.38 7.90
N GLU A 188 -1.56 -16.55 8.37
CA GLU A 188 -0.59 -16.69 9.45
C GLU A 188 0.79 -16.15 9.04
N HIS A 189 1.18 -16.33 7.77
CA HIS A 189 2.41 -15.72 7.24
C HIS A 189 2.27 -14.18 7.11
N ILE A 190 1.09 -13.69 6.69
CA ILE A 190 0.81 -12.24 6.68
C ILE A 190 0.92 -11.67 8.11
N ILE A 191 0.31 -12.32 9.10
CA ILE A 191 0.37 -11.92 10.51
C ILE A 191 1.82 -11.93 11.02
N TYR A 192 2.59 -12.95 10.68
CA TYR A 192 4.00 -13.07 11.03
C TYR A 192 4.84 -11.89 10.50
N VAL A 193 4.72 -11.55 9.22
CA VAL A 193 5.50 -10.45 8.61
C VAL A 193 4.96 -9.08 9.05
N TYR A 194 3.65 -8.92 9.19
CA TYR A 194 3.04 -7.65 9.59
C TYR A 194 3.31 -7.31 11.06
N SER A 195 3.34 -8.31 11.96
CA SER A 195 3.74 -8.12 13.36
C SER A 195 5.19 -7.67 13.48
N LEU A 196 6.10 -8.16 12.62
CA LEU A 196 7.47 -7.63 12.56
C LEU A 196 7.48 -6.14 12.18
N SER A 197 6.73 -5.79 11.14
CA SER A 197 6.57 -4.40 10.71
C SER A 197 6.06 -3.50 11.84
N ARG A 198 5.06 -3.96 12.60
CA ARG A 198 4.54 -3.24 13.76
C ARG A 198 5.57 -3.13 14.89
N ALA A 199 6.32 -4.21 15.15
CA ALA A 199 7.34 -4.24 16.18
C ALA A 199 8.48 -3.24 15.89
N ILE A 200 8.86 -3.05 14.62
CA ILE A 200 9.85 -2.04 14.22
C ILE A 200 9.34 -0.62 14.54
N ASP A 201 8.07 -0.33 14.27
CA ASP A 201 7.48 0.98 14.59
C ASP A 201 7.46 1.24 16.10
N GLU A 202 7.04 0.25 16.89
CA GLU A 202 7.00 0.34 18.35
C GLU A 202 8.40 0.44 18.96
N TYR A 203 9.37 -0.30 18.43
CA TYR A 203 10.77 -0.21 18.86
C TYR A 203 11.34 1.19 18.60
N LYS A 204 11.03 1.79 17.43
CA LYS A 204 11.40 3.18 17.13
C LYS A 204 10.77 4.16 18.12
N ILE A 205 9.50 3.96 18.47
CA ILE A 205 8.82 4.79 19.48
C ILE A 205 9.50 4.62 20.85
N ARG A 206 9.86 3.39 21.25
CA ARG A 206 10.59 3.12 22.50
C ARG A 206 11.89 3.90 22.58
N LEU A 207 12.70 3.89 21.51
CA LEU A 207 13.92 4.68 21.42
C LEU A 207 13.64 6.19 21.48
N LYS A 208 12.61 6.65 20.76
CA LYS A 208 12.21 8.07 20.80
C LYS A 208 11.81 8.50 22.21
N THR A 209 11.07 7.66 22.94
CA THR A 209 10.64 7.94 24.33
C THR A 209 11.81 7.97 25.30
N LYS A 210 12.86 7.16 25.10
CA LYS A 210 14.08 7.24 25.92
C LYS A 210 14.78 8.60 25.83
N GLY A 211 14.65 9.31 24.70
CA GLY A 211 15.17 10.66 24.54
C GLY A 211 16.67 10.74 24.82
N GLU A 212 17.06 11.54 25.80
CA GLU A 212 18.44 11.79 26.23
C GLU A 212 19.07 10.61 27.00
N THR A 213 18.26 9.64 27.47
CA THR A 213 18.77 8.46 28.20
C THR A 213 19.21 7.31 27.29
N ARG A 214 19.21 7.53 25.97
CA ARG A 214 19.70 6.53 25.00
C ARG A 214 21.21 6.37 25.15
N THR A 215 21.67 5.13 25.12
CA THR A 215 23.09 4.81 24.95
C THR A 215 23.58 5.21 23.55
N ASP A 216 24.90 5.29 23.34
CA ASP A 216 25.46 5.58 22.00
C ASP A 216 25.01 4.57 20.94
N SER A 217 24.90 3.30 21.32
CA SER A 217 24.37 2.26 20.42
C SER A 217 22.90 2.53 20.06
N GLU A 218 22.08 2.92 21.03
CA GLU A 218 20.69 3.29 20.80
C GLU A 218 20.53 4.57 19.98
N GLU A 219 21.46 5.51 20.08
CA GLU A 219 21.50 6.70 19.23
C GLU A 219 21.76 6.30 17.76
N GLN A 220 22.70 5.39 17.51
CA GLN A 220 22.97 4.85 16.17
C GLN A 220 21.76 4.08 15.61
N GLN A 221 21.09 3.27 16.44
CA GLN A 221 19.87 2.55 16.08
C GLN A 221 18.74 3.53 15.71
N MET A 222 18.54 4.59 16.50
CA MET A 222 17.53 5.60 16.21
C MET A 222 17.86 6.40 14.95
N MET A 223 19.13 6.73 14.73
CA MET A 223 19.60 7.38 13.50
C MET A 223 19.26 6.53 12.28
N PHE A 224 19.52 5.21 12.33
CA PHE A 224 19.13 4.27 11.28
C PHE A 224 17.62 4.24 11.07
N LEU A 225 16.83 4.02 12.13
CA LEU A 225 15.37 3.93 12.05
C LEU A 225 14.71 5.25 11.59
N SER A 226 15.41 6.37 11.71
CA SER A 226 14.96 7.68 11.23
C SER A 226 15.20 7.90 9.72
N LYS A 227 16.03 7.09 9.06
CA LYS A 227 16.24 7.17 7.61
C LYS A 227 15.02 6.67 6.84
N ARG A 228 14.76 7.30 5.69
CA ARG A 228 13.70 6.87 4.76
C ARG A 228 14.01 5.49 4.18
N GLY A 229 13.05 4.57 4.25
CA GLY A 229 13.20 3.19 3.77
C GLY A 229 13.84 2.21 4.77
N SER A 230 14.30 2.69 5.93
CA SER A 230 14.95 1.86 6.97
C SER A 230 14.09 0.67 7.40
N LYS A 231 12.78 0.87 7.56
CA LYS A 231 11.83 -0.18 7.92
C LYS A 231 11.83 -1.33 6.91
N MET A 232 11.74 -1.02 5.61
CA MET A 232 11.70 -2.06 4.57
C MET A 232 13.04 -2.77 4.47
N LEU A 233 14.16 -2.04 4.61
CA LEU A 233 15.49 -2.64 4.65
C LEU A 233 15.67 -3.56 5.86
N LEU A 234 15.17 -3.16 7.04
CA LEU A 234 15.27 -3.96 8.25
C LEU A 234 14.42 -5.24 8.20
N ILE A 235 13.21 -5.16 7.64
CA ILE A 235 12.37 -6.35 7.38
C ILE A 235 13.13 -7.34 6.48
N TYR A 236 13.75 -6.84 5.41
CA TYR A 236 14.57 -7.66 4.52
C TYR A 236 15.81 -8.24 5.23
N ALA A 237 16.53 -7.42 6.01
CA ALA A 237 17.69 -7.89 6.78
C ALA A 237 17.34 -9.01 7.77
N ILE A 238 16.20 -8.87 8.48
CA ILE A 238 15.70 -9.90 9.39
C ILE A 238 15.32 -11.16 8.61
N SER A 239 14.64 -11.02 7.46
CA SER A 239 14.27 -12.18 6.63
C SER A 239 15.49 -13.00 6.20
N GLU A 240 16.56 -12.34 5.76
CA GLU A 240 17.78 -12.98 5.27
C GLU A 240 18.59 -13.70 6.36
N THR A 241 18.28 -13.42 7.62
CA THR A 241 19.01 -13.93 8.78
C THR A 241 18.20 -14.97 9.56
N MET A 242 16.94 -15.23 9.17
CA MET A 242 16.05 -16.16 9.87
C MET A 242 16.58 -17.59 9.92
N GLU A 243 17.20 -18.10 8.83
CA GLU A 243 17.78 -19.45 8.84
C GLU A 243 18.89 -19.57 9.90
N ASN A 244 19.68 -18.51 10.07
CA ASN A 244 20.77 -18.46 11.07
C ASN A 244 20.23 -18.29 12.49
N ILE A 245 19.19 -17.48 12.68
CA ILE A 245 18.51 -17.30 13.97
C ILE A 245 17.88 -18.60 14.43
N VAL A 246 17.14 -19.28 13.55
CA VAL A 246 16.49 -20.56 13.84
C VAL A 246 17.52 -21.68 13.99
N GLY A 247 18.63 -21.59 13.25
CA GLY A 247 19.71 -22.59 13.25
C GLY A 247 19.27 -23.90 12.60
N SER A 248 18.41 -23.83 11.58
CA SER A 248 17.98 -24.93 10.73
C SER A 248 17.49 -24.42 9.39
N LYS A 249 17.66 -25.21 8.34
CA LYS A 249 17.23 -24.86 6.98
C LYS A 249 15.76 -24.47 6.91
N ILE A 250 15.46 -23.38 6.21
CA ILE A 250 14.09 -22.95 5.88
C ILE A 250 13.89 -23.18 4.38
N ASN A 251 13.20 -24.27 4.00
CA ASN A 251 13.04 -24.65 2.59
C ASN A 251 12.13 -23.68 1.82
N ASP A 252 11.07 -23.21 2.46
CA ASP A 252 10.15 -22.22 1.90
C ASP A 252 9.88 -21.12 2.94
N SER A 253 10.41 -19.92 2.71
CA SER A 253 10.22 -18.76 3.59
C SER A 253 8.76 -18.33 3.67
N TRP A 254 7.94 -18.62 2.65
CA TRP A 254 6.50 -18.32 2.65
C TRP A 254 5.70 -19.20 3.61
N GLN A 255 6.28 -20.32 4.08
CA GLN A 255 5.67 -21.16 5.10
C GLN A 255 6.01 -20.73 6.53
N LEU A 256 6.94 -19.81 6.72
CA LEU A 256 7.37 -19.39 8.05
C LEU A 256 6.25 -18.58 8.74
N ARG A 257 5.80 -19.04 9.90
CA ARG A 257 4.68 -18.42 10.63
C ARG A 257 4.77 -18.69 12.12
N PHE A 258 4.02 -17.94 12.92
CA PHE A 258 3.80 -18.32 14.30
C PHE A 258 2.86 -19.53 14.39
N LYS A 259 3.07 -20.40 15.39
CA LYS A 259 2.20 -21.55 15.70
C LYS A 259 0.81 -21.11 16.16
N ASP A 260 0.75 -19.97 16.83
CA ASP A 260 -0.46 -19.33 17.35
C ASP A 260 -0.44 -17.85 16.97
N CYS A 261 -1.55 -17.38 16.39
CA CYS A 261 -1.72 -16.00 15.91
C CYS A 261 -2.91 -15.30 16.58
N SER A 262 -3.43 -15.82 17.70
CA SER A 262 -4.61 -15.26 18.37
C SER A 262 -4.35 -13.91 19.06
N ASP A 263 -3.12 -13.67 19.51
CA ASP A 263 -2.71 -12.49 20.28
C ASP A 263 -1.64 -11.71 19.52
N PHE A 264 -2.07 -10.72 18.73
CA PHE A 264 -1.18 -9.94 17.86
C PHE A 264 -0.15 -9.14 18.65
N ASP A 265 -0.54 -8.51 19.76
CA ASP A 265 0.36 -7.69 20.58
C ASP A 265 1.48 -8.53 21.20
N LYS A 266 1.17 -9.77 21.60
CA LYS A 266 2.19 -10.73 22.06
C LYS A 266 3.20 -11.06 20.95
N LEU A 267 2.75 -11.27 19.71
CA LEU A 267 3.65 -11.53 18.58
C LEU A 267 4.55 -10.33 18.29
N VAL A 268 3.98 -9.13 18.31
CA VAL A 268 4.73 -7.87 18.15
C VAL A 268 5.83 -7.74 19.20
N LYS A 269 5.51 -7.97 20.48
CA LYS A 269 6.52 -7.91 21.57
C LYS A 269 7.62 -8.94 21.40
N LYS A 270 7.30 -10.15 20.94
CA LYS A 270 8.30 -11.22 20.73
C LYS A 270 9.29 -10.92 19.60
N TRP A 271 8.93 -10.04 18.66
CA TRP A 271 9.87 -9.55 17.66
C TRP A 271 10.94 -8.63 18.22
N TYR A 272 10.75 -8.02 19.40
CA TYR A 272 11.74 -7.11 19.98
C TYR A 272 13.08 -7.82 20.21
N ASP A 273 13.04 -9.08 20.69
CA ASP A 273 14.24 -9.89 20.93
C ASP A 273 15.09 -10.06 19.66
N VAL A 274 14.43 -10.25 18.51
CA VAL A 274 15.10 -10.37 17.20
C VAL A 274 15.57 -9.02 16.67
N ILE A 275 14.73 -7.98 16.82
CA ILE A 275 15.07 -6.62 16.38
C ILE A 275 16.31 -6.13 17.12
N GLU A 276 16.41 -6.32 18.43
CA GLU A 276 17.57 -5.91 19.23
C GLU A 276 18.88 -6.51 18.70
N VAL A 277 18.86 -7.78 18.31
CA VAL A 277 20.01 -8.49 17.74
C VAL A 277 20.42 -7.91 16.37
N VAL A 278 19.47 -7.77 15.44
CA VAL A 278 19.81 -7.32 14.08
C VAL A 278 20.15 -5.83 14.06
N LEU A 279 19.44 -5.03 14.86
CA LEU A 279 19.62 -3.58 14.93
C LEU A 279 20.93 -3.18 15.63
N ALA A 280 21.52 -4.05 16.46
CA ALA A 280 22.87 -3.84 16.98
C ALA A 280 23.91 -3.64 15.86
N PHE A 281 23.63 -4.14 14.65
CA PHE A 281 24.50 -4.01 13.47
C PHE A 281 23.97 -3.02 12.43
N SER A 282 23.03 -2.14 12.81
CA SER A 282 22.38 -1.18 11.91
C SER A 282 23.35 -0.25 11.19
N GLY A 283 24.54 -0.02 11.76
CA GLY A 283 25.63 0.72 11.10
C GLY A 283 26.02 0.13 9.73
N ASN A 284 26.00 -1.19 9.60
CA ASN A 284 26.32 -1.87 8.33
C ASN A 284 25.23 -1.71 7.27
N LEU A 285 23.99 -1.37 7.67
CA LEU A 285 22.85 -1.16 6.79
C LEU A 285 22.73 0.29 6.29
N LEU A 286 23.38 1.25 6.97
CA LEU A 286 23.30 2.67 6.62
C LEU A 286 23.66 2.99 5.16
N PRO A 287 24.68 2.38 4.54
CA PRO A 287 25.05 2.69 3.15
C PRO A 287 23.92 2.46 2.14
N ALA A 288 23.01 1.51 2.40
CA ALA A 288 21.87 1.24 1.52
C ALA A 288 20.77 2.32 1.58
N LEU A 289 20.85 3.24 2.54
CA LEU A 289 19.87 4.30 2.78
C LEU A 289 20.38 5.69 2.36
N GLU A 290 21.55 5.77 1.72
CA GLU A 290 22.09 7.02 1.19
C GLU A 290 21.19 7.59 0.07
N GLY A 291 20.58 8.75 0.34
CA GLY A 291 19.57 9.33 -0.54
C GLY A 291 18.24 8.57 -0.58
N GLY A 292 17.98 7.69 0.41
CA GLY A 292 16.81 6.81 0.48
C GLY A 292 17.08 5.41 -0.08
N LEU A 293 16.19 4.46 0.22
CA LEU A 293 16.33 3.07 -0.22
C LEU A 293 15.99 2.92 -1.71
N LYS A 294 17.00 2.97 -2.58
CA LYS A 294 16.81 3.03 -4.05
C LYS A 294 17.62 2.01 -4.85
N ASN A 295 18.65 1.39 -4.28
CA ASN A 295 19.53 0.47 -4.99
C ASN A 295 19.44 -0.94 -4.39
N LYS A 296 18.97 -1.92 -5.21
CA LYS A 296 18.79 -3.31 -4.77
C LYS A 296 20.12 -4.01 -4.47
N GLU A 297 21.14 -3.75 -5.29
CA GLU A 297 22.46 -4.36 -5.14
C GLU A 297 23.14 -3.88 -3.86
N THR A 298 23.09 -2.57 -3.59
CA THR A 298 23.61 -2.00 -2.34
C THR A 298 22.84 -2.55 -1.13
N ALA A 299 21.52 -2.61 -1.21
CA ALA A 299 20.69 -3.20 -0.14
C ALA A 299 21.12 -4.65 0.15
N LYS A 300 21.21 -5.49 -0.89
CA LYS A 300 21.66 -6.87 -0.78
C LYS A 300 23.05 -6.97 -0.16
N LYS A 301 24.03 -6.23 -0.66
CA LYS A 301 25.41 -6.25 -0.14
C LYS A 301 25.49 -5.87 1.34
N THR A 302 24.76 -4.83 1.76
CA THR A 302 24.74 -4.43 3.18
C THR A 302 24.07 -5.46 4.08
N VAL A 303 23.00 -6.11 3.60
CA VAL A 303 22.32 -7.18 4.32
C VAL A 303 23.19 -8.43 4.42
N GLU A 304 23.93 -8.78 3.37
CA GLU A 304 24.91 -9.87 3.39
C GLU A 304 26.01 -9.66 4.45
N SER A 305 26.49 -8.42 4.61
CA SER A 305 27.43 -8.07 5.68
C SER A 305 26.84 -8.32 7.08
N VAL A 306 25.59 -7.91 7.33
CA VAL A 306 24.90 -8.18 8.61
C VAL A 306 24.69 -9.68 8.82
N LYS A 307 24.29 -10.40 7.77
CA LYS A 307 24.12 -11.85 7.80
C LYS A 307 25.40 -12.57 8.18
N ALA A 308 26.55 -12.18 7.61
CA ALA A 308 27.85 -12.75 7.97
C ALA A 308 28.18 -12.56 9.45
N ILE A 309 27.84 -11.40 10.04
CA ILE A 309 28.02 -11.15 11.47
C ILE A 309 27.12 -12.05 12.31
N ILE A 310 25.84 -12.19 11.94
CA ILE A 310 24.88 -13.05 12.64
C ILE A 310 25.30 -14.52 12.59
N VAL A 311 25.84 -14.99 11.47
CA VAL A 311 26.41 -16.34 11.33
C VAL A 311 27.51 -16.56 12.38
N ALA A 312 28.40 -15.58 12.58
CA ALA A 312 29.50 -15.71 13.54
C ALA A 312 29.04 -15.88 14.99
N ILE A 313 27.85 -15.36 15.35
CA ILE A 313 27.29 -15.42 16.70
C ILE A 313 26.08 -16.36 16.84
N GLN A 314 25.76 -17.15 15.80
CA GLN A 314 24.54 -17.95 15.73
C GLN A 314 24.32 -18.90 16.91
N VAL A 315 25.39 -19.46 17.48
CA VAL A 315 25.32 -20.40 18.62
C VAL A 315 24.76 -19.70 19.86
N THR A 316 25.17 -18.45 20.09
CA THR A 316 24.68 -17.62 21.19
C THR A 316 23.24 -17.20 20.93
N LEU A 317 22.94 -16.73 19.71
CA LEU A 317 21.60 -16.29 19.33
C LEU A 317 20.55 -17.39 19.47
N LYS A 318 20.86 -18.62 19.08
CA LYS A 318 19.94 -19.76 19.22
C LYS A 318 19.52 -20.02 20.67
N LYS A 319 20.43 -19.78 21.64
CA LYS A 319 20.12 -19.89 23.07
C LYS A 319 19.26 -18.72 23.54
N GLN A 320 19.66 -17.50 23.18
CA GLN A 320 18.98 -16.26 23.56
C GLN A 320 17.55 -16.20 23.00
N LEU A 321 17.35 -16.61 21.74
CA LEU A 321 16.09 -16.53 21.01
C LEU A 321 15.28 -17.83 21.08
N LYS A 322 15.61 -18.75 21.99
CA LYS A 322 14.96 -20.06 22.11
C LYS A 322 13.44 -19.96 22.24
N GLU A 323 12.94 -19.01 23.02
CA GLU A 323 11.50 -18.80 23.18
C GLU A 323 10.85 -18.35 21.87
N PHE A 324 11.42 -17.34 21.20
CA PHE A 324 10.94 -16.85 19.90
C PHE A 324 10.91 -17.99 18.88
N ILE A 325 12.02 -18.73 18.75
CA ILE A 325 12.13 -19.87 17.82
C ILE A 325 11.08 -20.95 18.13
N SER A 326 10.79 -21.21 19.41
CA SER A 326 9.79 -22.21 19.80
C SER A 326 8.37 -21.86 19.37
N MET A 327 8.08 -20.58 19.13
CA MET A 327 6.79 -20.09 18.64
C MET A 327 6.65 -20.23 17.12
N LEU A 328 7.73 -20.48 16.39
CA LEU A 328 7.72 -20.54 14.93
C LEU A 328 7.39 -21.93 14.39
N LYS A 329 6.81 -21.96 13.20
CA LYS A 329 6.56 -23.14 12.38
C LYS A 329 6.98 -22.83 10.95
N TRP A 330 7.80 -23.71 10.39
CA TRP A 330 8.18 -23.74 8.98
C TRP A 330 8.24 -25.22 8.57
N LYS A 331 7.91 -25.52 7.32
CA LYS A 331 8.04 -26.86 6.73
C LYS A 331 8.98 -26.75 5.54
#